data_AF-A0A936VS81-F1
#
_entry.id   AF-A0A936VS81-F1
#
_cell.length_a   1.000
_cell.length_b   1.000
_cell.length_c   1.000
_cell.angle_alpha   90.00
_cell.angle_beta   90.00
_cell.angle_gamma   90.00
#
_symmetry.space_group_name_H-M   'P 1'
#
loop_
_entity.id
_entity.type
_entity.pdbx_description
1 polymer ?
#
loop_
_entity_poly.entity_id
_entity_poly.type
_entity_poly.pdbx_seq_one_letter_code
_entity_poly.pdbx_strand_id
1 'polypeptide(L)' 'MSKKIRYTDERLAMGKRVTDFLPPPSALVKREPTTKITLELTQSSLAFFKKQAKRARVPYQRMLRGLIDAYARQYDVAV' A
#
# COMPACT_ATOMS: atom_id res chain seq x y z
N MET A 1 -12.92 28.85 14.29
CA MET A 1 -14.38 29.02 14.26
C MET A 1 -14.97 28.01 13.27
N SER A 2 -15.70 27.00 13.76
CA SER A 2 -16.35 26.00 12.91
C SER A 2 -17.72 26.53 12.47
N LYS A 3 -17.99 26.56 11.16
CA LYS A 3 -19.32 26.86 10.64
C LYS A 3 -20.26 25.72 11.04
N LYS A 4 -21.33 26.04 11.80
CA LYS A 4 -22.39 25.08 12.12
C LYS A 4 -23.12 24.72 10.84
N ILE A 5 -23.15 23.42 10.51
CA ILE A 5 -23.95 22.88 9.40
C ILE A 5 -25.42 23.09 9.76
N ARG A 6 -26.16 23.81 8.91
CA ARG A 6 -27.61 23.97 9.01
C ARG A 6 -28.24 23.01 8.02
N TYR A 7 -28.95 22.01 8.53
CA TYR A 7 -29.73 21.10 7.70
C TYR A 7 -31.07 21.76 7.36
N THR A 8 -31.49 21.65 6.10
CA THR A 8 -32.85 22.02 5.66
C THR A 8 -33.72 20.77 5.65
N ASP A 9 -34.94 20.86 6.17
CA ASP A 9 -35.92 19.76 6.25
C ASP A 9 -36.58 19.47 4.90
N GLU A 10 -35.78 19.40 3.84
CA GLU A 10 -36.24 19.07 2.50
C GLU A 10 -36.55 17.58 2.38
N ARG A 11 -37.57 17.25 1.58
CA ARG A 11 -37.95 15.85 1.34
C ARG A 11 -36.83 15.16 0.59
N LEU A 12 -36.07 14.33 1.29
CA LEU A 12 -35.06 13.46 0.70
C LEU A 12 -35.73 12.60 -0.39
N ALA A 13 -35.25 12.72 -1.63
CA ALA A 13 -35.68 11.85 -2.71
C ALA A 13 -35.36 10.39 -2.32
N MET A 14 -36.30 9.48 -2.54
CA MET A 14 -36.08 8.04 -2.32
C MET A 14 -34.85 7.61 -3.13
N GLY A 15 -33.75 7.32 -2.45
CA GLY A 15 -32.51 6.89 -3.07
C GLY A 15 -32.72 5.65 -3.92
N LYS A 16 -32.02 5.56 -5.06
CA LYS A 16 -32.02 4.32 -5.85
C LYS A 16 -31.28 3.23 -5.08
N ARG A 17 -31.84 2.02 -5.07
CA ARG A 17 -31.22 0.85 -4.44
C ARG A 17 -29.93 0.52 -5.21
N VAL A 18 -28.78 0.80 -4.60
CA VAL A 18 -27.47 0.44 -5.17
C VAL A 18 -27.27 -1.06 -4.91
N THR A 19 -26.95 -1.81 -5.95
CA THR A 19 -26.57 -3.22 -5.82
C THR A 19 -25.25 -3.31 -5.08
N ASP A 20 -25.11 -4.27 -4.16
CA ASP A 20 -23.88 -4.46 -3.41
C ASP A 20 -22.72 -4.74 -4.39
N PHE A 21 -21.81 -3.77 -4.50
CA PHE A 21 -20.70 -3.75 -5.46
C PHE A 21 -19.34 -3.88 -4.77
N LEU A 22 -19.35 -3.97 -3.43
CA LEU A 22 -18.11 -4.09 -2.70
C LEU A 22 -17.58 -5.52 -2.87
N PRO A 23 -16.33 -5.67 -3.34
CA PRO A 23 -15.68 -6.96 -3.31
C PRO A 23 -15.69 -7.47 -1.86
N PRO A 24 -15.82 -8.79 -1.64
CA PRO A 24 -15.69 -9.35 -0.31
C PRO A 24 -14.35 -8.90 0.32
N PRO A 25 -14.26 -8.76 1.65
CA PRO A 25 -13.05 -8.29 2.32
C PRO A 25 -11.78 -9.05 1.92
N SER A 26 -11.90 -10.33 1.57
CA SER A 26 -10.82 -11.16 1.03
C SER A 26 -10.27 -10.67 -0.32
N ALA A 27 -11.11 -10.14 -1.20
CA ALA A 27 -10.73 -9.58 -2.50
C ALA A 27 -10.20 -8.14 -2.41
N LEU A 28 -10.47 -7.44 -1.31
CA LEU A 28 -9.88 -6.12 -1.03
C LEU A 28 -8.40 -6.22 -0.63
N VAL A 29 -7.96 -7.38 -0.15
CA VAL A 29 -6.55 -7.62 0.19
C VAL A 29 -5.82 -8.13 -1.06
N LYS A 30 -5.34 -7.21 -1.90
CA LYS A 30 -4.37 -7.55 -2.96
C LYS A 30 -3.11 -8.13 -2.32
N ARG A 31 -3.02 -9.46 -2.26
CA ARG A 31 -1.80 -10.18 -1.89
C ARG A 31 -1.04 -10.49 -3.18
N GLU A 32 0.02 -9.73 -3.44
CA GLU A 32 0.94 -10.08 -4.51
C GLU A 32 1.67 -11.38 -4.16
N PRO A 33 1.80 -12.33 -5.10
CA PRO A 33 2.53 -13.57 -4.86
C PRO A 33 4.00 -13.24 -4.60
N THR A 34 4.56 -13.79 -3.52
CA THR A 34 5.97 -13.56 -3.14
C THR A 34 6.76 -14.85 -3.26
N THR A 35 7.85 -14.83 -4.04
CA THR A 35 8.80 -15.95 -4.14
C THR A 35 9.99 -15.71 -3.20
N LYS A 36 10.38 -16.72 -2.44
CA LYS A 36 11.60 -16.67 -1.61
C LYS A 36 12.80 -16.97 -2.49
N ILE A 37 13.80 -16.09 -2.44
CA ILE A 37 15.08 -16.27 -3.12
C ILE A 37 16.22 -16.06 -2.11
N THR A 38 17.36 -16.69 -2.37
CA THR A 38 18.61 -16.41 -1.67
C THR A 38 19.44 -15.46 -2.54
N LEU A 39 19.87 -14.34 -1.97
CA LEU A 39 20.64 -13.31 -2.67
C LEU A 39 21.80 -12.87 -1.78
N GLU A 40 23.00 -12.80 -2.34
CA GLU A 40 24.15 -12.21 -1.68
C GLU A 40 24.12 -10.69 -1.78
N LEU A 41 24.39 -10.01 -0.66
CA LEU A 41 24.43 -8.56 -0.57
C LEU A 41 25.73 -8.14 0.09
N THR A 42 26.25 -6.98 -0.31
CA THR A 42 27.41 -6.39 0.36
C THR A 42 27.08 -6.03 1.81
N GLN A 43 28.09 -6.11 2.68
CA GLN A 43 27.95 -5.76 4.10
C GLN A 43 27.52 -4.30 4.29
N SER A 44 28.02 -3.40 3.44
CA SER A 44 27.68 -1.97 3.47
C SER A 44 26.20 -1.72 3.17
N SER A 45 25.65 -2.36 2.14
CA SER A 45 24.23 -2.26 1.80
C SER A 45 23.36 -2.82 2.92
N LEU A 46 23.69 -3.99 3.47
CA LEU A 46 22.96 -4.57 4.60
C LEU A 46 22.98 -3.66 5.84
N ALA A 47 24.13 -3.06 6.17
CA ALA A 47 24.26 -2.14 7.29
C ALA A 47 23.38 -0.89 7.10
N PHE A 48 23.34 -0.33 5.88
CA PHE A 48 22.48 0.79 5.54
C PHE A 48 21.00 0.46 5.79
N PHE A 49 20.48 -0.64 5.22
CA PHE A 49 19.07 -1.00 5.38
C PHE A 49 18.71 -1.32 6.82
N LYS A 50 19.58 -2.01 7.58
CA LYS A 50 19.35 -2.26 9.02
C LYS A 50 19.24 -0.96 9.82
N LYS A 51 20.09 0.03 9.53
CA LYS A 51 20.05 1.34 10.19
C LYS A 51 18.74 2.09 9.90
N GLN A 52 18.30 2.11 8.64
CA GLN A 52 17.06 2.81 8.27
C GLN A 52 15.82 2.08 8.80
N ALA A 53 15.82 0.75 8.75
CA ALA A 53 14.76 -0.10 9.30
C ALA A 53 14.53 0.14 10.80
N LYS A 54 15.61 0.26 11.58
CA LYS A 54 15.53 0.59 13.01
C LYS A 54 14.89 1.95 13.26
N ARG A 55 15.19 2.95 12.43
CA ARG A 55 14.62 4.31 12.53
C ARG A 55 13.12 4.31 12.19
N ALA A 56 12.74 3.60 11.13
CA ALA A 56 11.37 3.51 10.67
C ALA A 56 10.51 2.46 11.40
N ARG A 57 11.10 1.69 12.35
CA ARG A 57 10.44 0.60 13.09
C ARG A 57 9.76 -0.44 12.17
N VAL A 58 10.41 -0.77 11.06
CA VAL A 58 9.96 -1.81 10.11
C VAL A 58 11.07 -2.83 9.87
N PRO A 59 10.75 -4.07 9.44
CA PRO A 59 11.77 -5.03 9.03
C PRO A 59 12.58 -4.51 7.83
N TYR A 60 13.90 -4.67 7.84
CA TYR A 60 14.76 -4.21 6.73
C TYR A 60 14.44 -4.91 5.41
N GLN A 61 13.94 -6.15 5.45
CA GLN A 61 13.50 -6.88 4.27
C GLN A 61 12.34 -6.17 3.55
N ARG A 62 11.48 -5.45 4.28
CA ARG A 62 10.38 -4.69 3.69
C ARG A 62 10.92 -3.51 2.88
N MET A 63 11.96 -2.84 3.39
CA MET A 63 12.62 -1.76 2.67
C MET A 63 13.36 -2.28 1.43
N LEU A 64 14.07 -3.41 1.57
CA LEU A 64 14.77 -4.04 0.46
C LEU A 64 13.81 -4.47 -0.65
N ARG A 65 12.69 -5.11 -0.29
CA ARG A 65 11.64 -5.49 -1.25
C ARG A 65 11.10 -4.27 -1.99
N GLY A 66 10.73 -3.21 -1.25
CA GLY A 66 10.22 -1.99 -1.87
C GLY A 66 11.22 -1.32 -2.83
N LEU A 67 12.52 -1.40 -2.53
CA LEU A 67 13.56 -0.92 -3.46
C LEU A 67 13.60 -1.75 -4.74
N ILE A 68 13.60 -3.08 -4.62
CA ILE A 68 13.63 -3.99 -5.77
C ILE A 68 12.38 -3.80 -6.62
N ASP A 69 11.20 -3.70 -6.00
CA ASP A 69 9.93 -3.48 -6.70
C ASP A 69 9.89 -2.11 -7.39
N ALA A 70 10.48 -1.07 -6.79
CA ALA A 70 10.56 0.26 -7.38
C ALA A 70 11.53 0.28 -8.57
N TYR A 71 12.69 -0.35 -8.41
CA TYR A 71 13.67 -0.50 -9.49
C TYR A 71 13.06 -1.27 -10.65
N ALA A 72 12.47 -2.45 -10.39
CA ALA A 72 11.80 -3.25 -11.40
C ALA A 72 10.74 -2.41 -12.12
N ARG A 73 9.78 -1.80 -11.41
CA ARG A 73 8.74 -0.94 -12.05
C ARG A 73 9.30 0.20 -12.88
N GLN A 74 10.43 0.78 -12.49
CA GLN A 74 11.04 1.87 -13.23
C GLN A 74 11.67 1.40 -14.55
N TYR A 75 12.19 0.18 -14.60
CA TYR A 75 12.87 -0.38 -15.77
C TYR A 75 12.05 -1.44 -16.53
N ASP A 76 10.87 -1.81 -16.02
CA ASP A 76 9.92 -2.75 -16.61
C ASP A 76 8.90 -2.05 -17.53
N VAL A 77 9.17 -0.79 -17.90
CA VAL A 77 8.46 -0.11 -19.00
C VAL A 77 9.35 -0.18 -20.24
N ALA A 78 9.07 -1.21 -21.06
CA ALA A 78 9.43 -1.41 -22.48
C ALA A 78 10.18 -2.72 -22.78
N VAL A 79 9.42 -3.81 -22.93
CA VAL A 79 9.31 -4.56 -24.21
C VAL A 79 7.83 -4.79 -24.49
#